data_AF-A0A7Y0FRB8-F1
#
_entry.id   AF-A0A7Y0FRB8-F1
#
_cell.length_a   1.000
_cell.length_b   1.000
_cell.length_c   1.000
_cell.angle_alpha   90.00
_cell.angle_beta   90.00
_cell.angle_gamma   90.00
#
_symmetry.space_group_name_H-M   'P 1'
#
loop_
_entity.id
_entity.type
_entity.pdbx_description
1 polymer ?
#
loop_
_entity_poly.entity_id
_entity_poly.type
_entity_poly.pdbx_seq_one_letter_code
_entity_poly.pdbx_strand_id
1 'polypeptide(L)'
;MNATAQQVIAYTNERLNDWYKEAKEYGIKGVAIAFMYNGQIVIDYVENGVTARFSLNHFEGEAIGYVFNVWSEEAENPRNKSG
;
A
#
# COMPACT_ATOMS: atom_id res chain seq x y z
N MET A 1 -4.33 3.85 22.39
CA MET A 1 -3.01 3.24 22.12
C MET A 1 -2.74 3.40 20.64
N ASN A 2 -1.58 3.93 20.28
CA ASN A 2 -1.18 4.06 18.87
C ASN A 2 -0.85 2.66 18.33
N ALA A 3 -1.20 2.37 17.09
CA ALA A 3 -0.89 1.08 16.48
C ALA A 3 0.63 0.91 16.35
N THR A 4 1.15 -0.28 16.65
CA THR A 4 2.55 -0.60 16.41
C THR A 4 2.82 -0.74 14.91
N ALA A 5 4.07 -0.57 14.48
CA ALA A 5 4.45 -0.77 13.09
C ALA A 5 4.01 -2.13 12.53
N GLN A 6 4.12 -3.21 13.33
CA GLN A 6 3.66 -4.54 12.94
C GLN A 6 2.14 -4.60 12.73
N GLN A 7 1.36 -3.92 13.59
CA GLN A 7 -0.10 -3.86 13.43
C GLN A 7 -0.48 -3.09 12.16
N VAL A 8 0.19 -1.96 11.90
CA VAL A 8 -0.02 -1.18 10.67
C VAL A 8 0.34 -2.00 9.43
N ILE A 9 1.48 -2.69 9.43
CA ILE A 9 1.91 -3.54 8.31
C ILE A 9 0.94 -4.70 8.08
N ALA A 10 0.51 -5.39 9.14
CA ALA A 10 -0.44 -6.50 9.03
C ALA A 10 -1.78 -6.02 8.45
N TYR A 11 -2.31 -4.93 8.99
CA TYR A 11 -3.55 -4.31 8.51
C TYR A 11 -3.42 -3.85 7.06
N THR A 12 -2.32 -3.19 6.71
CA THR A 12 -2.06 -2.72 5.34
C THR A 12 -2.01 -3.89 4.36
N ASN A 13 -1.34 -4.99 4.70
CA ASN A 13 -1.30 -6.19 3.85
C ASN A 13 -2.67 -6.84 3.66
N GLU A 14 -3.50 -6.89 4.70
CA GLU A 14 -4.88 -7.38 4.61
C GLU A 14 -5.69 -6.52 3.61
N ARG A 15 -5.63 -5.20 3.75
CA ARG A 15 -6.35 -4.26 2.87
C ARG A 15 -5.83 -4.28 1.43
N LEU A 16 -4.51 -4.37 1.23
CA LEU A 16 -3.92 -4.54 -0.11
C LEU A 16 -4.43 -5.83 -0.78
N ASN A 17 -4.44 -6.95 -0.06
CA ASN A 17 -4.93 -8.20 -0.58
C ASN A 17 -6.41 -8.13 -0.98
N ASP A 18 -7.25 -7.50 -0.17
CA ASP A 18 -8.67 -7.31 -0.49
C ASP A 18 -8.87 -6.36 -1.68
N TRP A 19 -8.12 -5.26 -1.74
CA TRP A 19 -8.14 -4.34 -2.87
C TRP A 19 -7.80 -5.04 -4.19
N TYR A 20 -6.73 -5.86 -4.23
CA TYR A 20 -6.35 -6.58 -5.46
C TYR A 20 -7.31 -7.71 -5.84
N LYS A 21 -8.03 -8.30 -4.88
CA LYS A 21 -9.12 -9.24 -5.20
C LYS A 21 -10.26 -8.54 -5.93
N GLU A 22 -10.66 -7.36 -5.46
CA GLU A 22 -11.73 -6.56 -6.08
C GLU A 22 -11.27 -5.96 -7.41
N ALA A 23 -10.06 -5.41 -7.48
CA ALA A 23 -9.47 -4.79 -8.67
C ALA A 23 -9.41 -5.76 -9.87
N LYS A 24 -9.32 -7.06 -9.60
CA LYS A 24 -9.37 -8.11 -10.63
C LYS A 24 -10.67 -8.09 -11.43
N GLU A 25 -11.79 -7.74 -10.81
CA GLU A 25 -13.09 -7.62 -11.49
C GLU A 25 -13.09 -6.47 -12.52
N TYR A 26 -12.23 -5.47 -12.30
CA TYR A 26 -12.03 -4.33 -13.18
C TYR A 26 -10.85 -4.52 -14.16
N GLY A 27 -10.32 -5.75 -14.27
CA GLY A 27 -9.24 -6.08 -15.20
C GLY A 27 -7.83 -5.71 -14.72
N ILE A 28 -7.68 -5.24 -13.48
CA ILE A 28 -6.36 -4.97 -12.89
C ILE A 28 -5.80 -6.28 -12.34
N LYS A 29 -4.66 -6.71 -12.89
CA LYS A 29 -3.92 -7.86 -12.37
C LYS A 29 -2.75 -7.35 -11.54
N GLY A 30 -2.85 -7.46 -10.22
CA GLY A 30 -1.77 -7.02 -9.36
C GLY A 30 -1.66 -7.75 -8.04
N VAL A 31 -0.59 -7.43 -7.34
CA VAL A 31 -0.25 -7.93 -6.00
C VAL A 31 0.63 -6.88 -5.32
N ALA A 32 0.52 -6.78 -4.00
CA ALA A 32 1.35 -5.90 -3.20
C ALA A 32 1.74 -6.53 -1.87
N ILE A 33 2.81 -6.01 -1.28
CA ILE A 33 3.26 -6.37 0.05
C ILE A 33 3.80 -5.14 0.78
N ALA A 34 3.34 -4.95 2.02
CA ALA A 34 3.83 -3.95 2.94
C ALA A 34 4.87 -4.56 3.90
N PHE A 35 5.97 -3.86 4.14
CA PHE A 35 7.01 -4.26 5.10
C PHE A 35 7.77 -3.06 5.68
N MET A 36 8.49 -3.30 6.78
CA MET A 36 9.36 -2.29 7.40
C MET A 36 10.72 -2.28 6.70
N TYR A 37 11.20 -1.11 6.29
CA TYR A 37 12.54 -0.93 5.73
C TYR A 37 13.12 0.42 6.14
N ASN A 38 14.28 0.43 6.79
CA ASN A 38 14.97 1.65 7.25
C ASN A 38 14.08 2.64 8.05
N GLY A 39 13.17 2.13 8.88
CA GLY A 39 12.25 2.96 9.69
C GLY A 39 11.04 3.49 8.92
N GLN A 40 10.83 3.03 7.69
CA GLN A 40 9.71 3.41 6.83
C GLN A 40 8.82 2.18 6.59
N ILE A 41 7.52 2.40 6.40
CA ILE A 41 6.67 1.36 5.83
C ILE A 41 6.73 1.50 4.31
N VAL A 42 7.18 0.43 3.66
CA VAL A 42 7.32 0.33 2.21
C VAL A 42 6.23 -0.60 1.67
N ILE A 43 5.60 -0.21 0.56
CA ILE A 43 4.70 -1.07 -0.21
C ILE A 43 5.34 -1.29 -1.58
N ASP A 44 5.71 -2.55 -1.85
CA ASP A 44 6.08 -2.98 -3.19
C ASP A 44 4.86 -3.58 -3.86
N TYR A 45 4.58 -3.19 -5.09
CA TYR A 45 3.42 -3.66 -5.83
C TYR A 45 3.70 -3.83 -7.32
N VAL A 46 2.99 -4.78 -7.92
CA VAL A 46 3.02 -5.04 -9.36
C VAL A 46 1.60 -4.90 -9.87
N GLU A 47 1.41 -4.09 -10.90
CA GLU A 47 0.11 -3.87 -11.56
C GLU A 47 0.26 -3.99 -13.06
N ASN A 48 -0.48 -4.91 -13.67
CA ASN A 48 -0.47 -5.16 -15.11
C ASN A 48 0.94 -5.35 -15.69
N GLY A 49 1.86 -5.93 -14.90
CA GLY A 49 3.24 -6.18 -15.29
C GLY A 49 4.22 -5.04 -14.98
N VAL A 50 3.75 -3.91 -14.46
CA VAL A 50 4.58 -2.77 -14.04
C VAL A 50 4.85 -2.86 -12.54
N THR A 51 6.11 -2.81 -12.14
CA THR A 51 6.53 -2.79 -10.74
C THR A 51 6.66 -1.35 -10.25
N ALA A 52 6.14 -1.07 -9.07
CA ALA A 52 6.26 0.21 -8.40
C ALA A 52 6.51 0.04 -6.90
N ARG A 53 6.98 1.11 -6.27
CA ARG A 53 7.29 1.17 -4.85
C ARG A 53 6.73 2.46 -4.27
N PHE A 54 6.04 2.32 -3.15
CA PHE A 54 5.61 3.41 -2.28
C PHE A 54 6.31 3.29 -0.93
N SER A 55 6.61 4.42 -0.29
CA SER A 55 7.25 4.44 1.03
C SER A 55 6.72 5.60 1.85
N LEU A 56 6.39 5.33 3.11
CA LEU A 56 5.86 6.34 4.03
C LEU A 56 6.66 6.38 5.34
N ASN A 57 7.02 7.60 5.72
CA ASN A 57 7.64 7.95 6.99
C ASN A 57 6.58 8.50 7.94
N HIS A 58 6.91 8.64 9.23
CA HIS A 58 6.07 9.33 10.21
C HIS A 58 4.65 8.75 10.30
N PHE A 59 4.53 7.42 10.18
CA PHE A 59 3.26 6.72 10.39
C PHE A 59 2.95 6.54 11.88
N GLU A 60 3.94 6.79 12.75
CA GLU A 60 3.79 6.63 14.20
C GLU A 60 2.81 7.65 14.78
N GLY A 61 1.73 7.16 15.38
CA GLY A 61 0.69 8.01 15.98
C GLY A 61 -0.52 8.24 15.08
N GLU A 62 -0.43 7.83 13.82
CA GLU A 62 -1.55 7.87 12.88
C GLU A 62 -2.51 6.69 13.08
N ALA A 63 -3.68 6.78 12.42
CA ALA A 63 -4.64 5.69 12.39
C ALA A 63 -4.06 4.45 11.71
N ILE A 64 -4.51 3.25 12.11
CA ILE A 64 -3.98 1.97 11.60
C ILE A 64 -4.09 1.82 10.06
N GLY A 65 -5.07 2.48 9.45
CA GLY A 65 -5.29 2.48 8.00
C GLY A 65 -4.59 3.61 7.24
N TYR A 66 -3.85 4.49 7.92
CA TYR A 66 -3.24 5.68 7.30
C TYR A 66 -2.35 5.33 6.10
N VAL A 67 -1.44 4.36 6.26
CA VAL A 67 -0.53 3.92 5.19
C VAL A 67 -1.28 3.45 3.95
N PHE A 68 -2.31 2.61 4.13
CA PHE A 68 -3.11 2.11 3.02
C PHE A 68 -3.87 3.24 2.31
N ASN A 69 -4.48 4.15 3.07
CA ASN A 69 -5.24 5.26 2.51
C ASN A 69 -4.35 6.17 1.66
N VAL A 70 -3.19 6.58 2.17
CA VAL A 70 -2.24 7.42 1.43
C VAL A 70 -1.77 6.73 0.14
N TRP A 71 -1.39 5.45 0.24
CA TRP A 71 -1.00 4.68 -0.95
C TRP A 71 -2.13 4.62 -1.99
N SER A 72 -3.38 4.38 -1.56
CA SER A 72 -4.52 4.28 -2.48
C SER A 72 -4.79 5.59 -3.22
N GLU A 73 -4.67 6.72 -2.54
CA GLU A 73 -4.80 8.05 -3.16
C GLU A 73 -3.69 8.32 -4.17
N GLU A 74 -2.45 7.90 -3.88
CA GLU A 74 -1.32 8.04 -4.79
C GLU A 74 -1.39 7.09 -6.00
N ALA A 75 -1.90 5.87 -5.80
CA ALA A 75 -2.09 4.88 -6.85
C ALA A 75 -3.23 5.27 -7.82
N GLU A 76 -4.23 6.00 -7.33
CA GLU A 76 -5.31 6.56 -8.16
C GLU A 76 -4.87 7.76 -9.00
N ASN A 77 -3.76 8.42 -8.65
CA ASN A 77 -3.30 9.61 -9.36
C ASN A 77 -2.80 9.29 -10.78
N PRO A 78 -3.44 9.78 -11.85
CA PRO A 78 -3.09 9.45 -13.24
C PRO A 78 -1.68 9.89 -13.65
N ARG A 79 -1.04 10.81 -12.93
CA ARG A 79 0.34 11.23 -13.19
C ARG A 79 1.36 10.14 -12.85
N ASN A 80 1.02 9.20 -11.98
CA ASN A 80 1.89 8.08 -11.59
C ASN A 80 1.77 6.86 -12.52
N LYS A 81 0.81 6.87 -13.47
CA LYS A 81 0.57 5.79 -14.44
C LYS A 81 1.24 6.02 -15.80
N SER A 82 2.11 7.03 -15.90
CA SER A 82 2.71 7.51 -17.15
C SER A 82 4.23 7.22 -17.26
N GLY A 83 4.71 6.15 -16.64
CA GLY A 83 6.11 5.71 -16.69
C GLY A 83 6.33 4.55 -17.64
#